data_AF-A0A6F8YUP7-F1
#
_entry.id   AF-A0A6F8YUP7-F1
#
_cell.length_a   1.000
_cell.length_b   1.000
_cell.length_c   1.000
_cell.angle_alpha   90.00
_cell.angle_beta   90.00
_cell.angle_gamma   90.00
#
_symmetry.space_group_name_H-M   'P 1'
#
loop_
_entity.id
_entity.type
_entity.pdbx_description
1 polymer ?
#
loop_
_entity_poly.entity_id
_entity_poly.type
_entity_poly.pdbx_seq_one_letter_code
_entity_poly.pdbx_strand_id
1 'polypeptide(L)'
;MQLFSASAANYTAECLSYVGKGVDVIAMNIGIATGARVMADCLQQGYQGKWSMMNSGFDQAKVAEVSGAQTAGSTQGFPWWADDPKVETYRQAMKKYSPDTQWQGGNTTSVWATLELFKKAMETAKPATIDRASILTAMYTVKDETLGGLLPEPVTFTEGQPSKAVGCSWLFSYNAGDENPKSLPVEGTAGNAASGDLASTCIGY
;
A
#
# COMPACT_ATOMS: atom_id res chain seq x y z
N MET A 1 22.53 4.66 -1.67
CA MET A 1 21.59 4.93 -0.57
C MET A 1 22.13 6.09 0.23
N GLN A 2 21.31 7.11 0.49
CA GLN A 2 21.70 8.30 1.26
C GLN A 2 20.81 8.39 2.50
N LEU A 3 21.41 8.69 3.64
CA LEU A 3 20.69 8.83 4.91
C LEU A 3 20.30 10.30 5.10
N PHE A 4 19.09 10.51 5.62
CA PHE A 4 18.59 11.83 5.99
C PHE A 4 18.41 11.89 7.50
N SER A 5 18.77 13.02 8.11
CA SER A 5 18.35 13.30 9.47
C SER A 5 16.91 13.80 9.45
N ALA A 6 15.98 13.06 10.07
CA ALA A 6 14.58 13.49 10.15
C ALA A 6 14.39 14.83 10.87
N SER A 7 15.36 15.26 11.68
CA SER A 7 15.35 16.54 12.40
C SER A 7 16.17 17.64 11.70
N ALA A 8 16.63 17.42 10.46
CA ALA A 8 17.31 18.46 9.71
C ALA A 8 16.36 19.64 9.42
N ALA A 9 16.91 20.86 9.40
CA ALA A 9 16.15 22.06 9.10
C ALA A 9 15.74 22.15 7.62
N ASN A 10 16.56 21.59 6.73
CA ASN A 10 16.32 21.43 5.30
C ASN A 10 17.15 20.26 4.75
N TYR A 11 16.93 19.90 3.50
CA TYR A 11 17.59 18.81 2.78
C TYR A 11 18.30 19.28 1.49
N THR A 12 18.65 20.56 1.42
CA THR A 12 19.18 21.20 0.20
C THR A 12 20.44 20.49 -0.33
N ALA A 13 21.36 20.10 0.54
CA ALA A 13 22.62 19.47 0.14
C ALA A 13 22.38 18.11 -0.54
N GLU A 14 21.47 17.32 0.03
CA GLU A 14 21.07 16.03 -0.51
C GLU A 14 20.35 16.19 -1.86
N CYS A 15 19.46 17.16 -1.97
CA CYS A 15 18.74 17.50 -3.20
C CYS A 15 19.70 17.91 -4.33
N LEU A 16 20.65 18.82 -4.06
CA LEU A 16 21.65 19.24 -5.05
C LEU A 16 22.53 18.07 -5.49
N SER A 17 22.85 17.14 -4.59
CA SER A 17 23.56 15.90 -4.94
C SER A 17 22.75 15.03 -5.91
N TYR A 18 21.44 14.89 -5.73
CA TYR A 18 20.59 14.15 -6.67
C TYR A 18 20.48 14.84 -8.03
N VAL A 19 20.24 16.15 -8.03
CA VAL A 19 20.17 16.97 -9.25
C VAL A 19 21.49 16.89 -10.02
N GLY A 20 22.63 17.07 -9.35
CA GLY A 20 23.94 16.97 -9.97
C GLY A 20 24.29 15.58 -10.53
N LYS A 21 23.61 14.53 -10.04
CA LYS A 21 23.72 13.16 -10.57
C LYS A 21 22.73 12.85 -11.70
N GLY A 22 21.76 13.74 -11.94
CA GLY A 22 20.73 13.54 -12.96
C GLY A 22 19.86 12.30 -12.73
N VAL A 23 19.53 11.98 -11.47
CA VAL A 23 18.69 10.81 -11.17
C VAL A 23 17.25 11.04 -11.64
N ASP A 24 16.63 10.02 -12.25
CA ASP A 24 15.24 10.09 -12.70
C ASP A 24 14.22 9.79 -11.60
N VAL A 25 14.65 9.02 -10.60
CA VAL A 25 13.82 8.55 -9.50
C VAL A 25 14.61 8.57 -8.19
N ILE A 26 14.00 9.10 -7.13
CA ILE A 26 14.51 8.97 -5.77
C ILE A 26 13.57 8.04 -4.99
N ALA A 27 14.12 6.91 -4.52
CA ALA A 27 13.39 5.96 -3.70
C ALA A 27 13.28 6.46 -2.26
N MET A 28 12.05 6.66 -1.79
CA MET A 28 11.75 7.16 -0.46
C MET A 28 11.41 6.02 0.50
N ASN A 29 12.42 5.60 1.26
CA ASN A 29 12.28 4.66 2.38
C ASN A 29 12.30 5.41 3.72
N ILE A 30 11.56 6.52 3.80
CA ILE A 30 11.43 7.36 4.99
C ILE A 30 9.94 7.64 5.25
N GLY A 31 9.58 7.90 6.51
CA GLY A 31 8.20 8.23 6.86
C GLY A 31 7.71 9.49 6.15
N ILE A 32 6.45 9.49 5.71
CA ILE A 32 5.92 10.51 4.80
C ILE A 32 6.00 11.94 5.32
N ALA A 33 5.91 12.15 6.65
CA ALA A 33 6.09 13.49 7.23
C ALA A 33 7.48 14.09 6.94
N THR A 34 8.52 13.25 6.95
CA THR A 34 9.89 13.65 6.58
C THR A 34 10.03 13.70 5.06
N GLY A 35 9.48 12.70 4.37
CA GLY A 35 9.47 12.62 2.90
C GLY A 35 8.87 13.85 2.23
N ALA A 36 7.75 14.38 2.71
CA ALA A 36 7.12 15.57 2.17
C ALA A 36 8.04 16.81 2.21
N ARG A 37 8.82 16.97 3.29
CA ARG A 37 9.81 18.05 3.39
C ARG A 37 10.96 17.85 2.41
N VAL A 38 11.48 16.62 2.29
CA VAL A 38 12.51 16.28 1.31
C VAL A 38 12.03 16.56 -0.12
N MET A 39 10.80 16.14 -0.46
CA MET A 39 10.21 16.38 -1.78
C MET A 39 10.11 17.88 -2.07
N ALA A 40 9.56 18.66 -1.13
CA ALA A 40 9.41 20.10 -1.28
C ALA A 40 10.76 20.81 -1.48
N ASP A 41 11.76 20.50 -0.65
CA ASP A 41 13.10 21.07 -0.77
C ASP A 41 13.73 20.71 -2.12
N CYS A 42 13.63 19.44 -2.54
CA CYS A 42 14.25 19.00 -3.79
C CYS A 42 13.62 19.60 -5.02
N LEU A 43 12.29 19.76 -5.03
CA LEU A 43 11.58 20.47 -6.10
C LEU A 43 12.02 21.95 -6.17
N GLN A 44 12.23 22.62 -5.02
CA GLN A 44 12.78 23.97 -4.99
C GLN A 44 14.22 24.05 -5.53
N GLN A 45 15.01 22.98 -5.39
CA GLN A 45 16.36 22.88 -5.96
C GLN A 45 16.38 22.44 -7.45
N GLY A 46 15.21 22.31 -8.08
CA GLY A 46 15.10 22.00 -9.51
C GLY A 46 15.11 20.50 -9.85
N TYR A 47 14.90 19.61 -8.88
CA TYR A 47 14.63 18.21 -9.19
C TYR A 47 13.32 18.08 -9.98
N GLN A 48 13.34 17.32 -11.09
CA GLN A 48 12.16 17.10 -11.96
C GLN A 48 11.75 15.63 -12.07
N GLY A 49 12.47 14.73 -11.39
CA GLY A 49 12.19 13.30 -11.44
C GLY A 49 11.01 12.88 -10.56
N LYS A 50 10.81 11.56 -10.46
CA LYS A 50 9.73 10.97 -9.67
C LYS A 50 10.22 10.53 -8.29
N TRP A 51 9.28 10.31 -7.38
CA TRP A 51 9.51 9.70 -6.08
C TRP A 51 8.97 8.28 -6.08
N SER A 52 9.82 7.30 -5.78
CA SER A 52 9.36 5.93 -5.55
C SER A 52 8.90 5.78 -4.11
N MET A 53 7.66 5.33 -3.90
CA MET A 53 7.06 5.15 -2.58
C MET A 53 6.51 3.73 -2.43
N MET A 54 6.84 3.07 -1.33
CA MET A 54 6.32 1.74 -1.00
C MET A 54 5.35 1.83 0.16
N ASN A 55 4.23 1.10 0.07
CA ASN A 55 3.18 0.88 1.06
C ASN A 55 3.06 1.99 2.15
N SER A 56 3.81 1.87 3.24
CA SER A 56 3.76 2.80 4.39
C SER A 56 4.33 4.21 4.14
N GLY A 57 5.04 4.40 3.04
CA GLY A 57 5.63 5.68 2.64
C GLY A 57 4.68 6.58 1.84
N PHE A 58 3.57 6.03 1.32
CA PHE A 58 2.60 6.81 0.55
C PHE A 58 1.41 7.24 1.41
N ASP A 59 1.16 8.55 1.44
CA ASP A 59 -0.06 9.16 1.95
C ASP A 59 -0.50 10.19 0.91
N GLN A 60 -1.66 9.96 0.29
CA GLN A 60 -2.16 10.79 -0.79
C GLN A 60 -2.33 12.26 -0.36
N ALA A 61 -2.87 12.51 0.83
CA ALA A 61 -3.11 13.86 1.32
C ALA A 61 -1.79 14.61 1.53
N LYS A 62 -0.77 13.93 2.06
CA LYS A 62 0.56 14.51 2.26
C LYS A 62 1.35 14.72 0.97
N VAL A 63 1.19 13.85 -0.02
CA VAL A 63 1.80 14.10 -1.34
C VAL A 63 1.10 15.26 -2.05
N ALA A 64 -0.22 15.37 -1.93
CA ALA A 64 -0.99 16.48 -2.52
C ALA A 64 -0.58 17.86 -1.97
N GLU A 65 -0.09 17.94 -0.73
CA GLU A 65 0.46 19.16 -0.13
C GLU A 65 1.77 19.63 -0.82
N VAL A 66 2.46 18.77 -1.57
CA VAL A 66 3.74 19.08 -2.23
C VAL A 66 3.52 19.36 -3.72
N SER A 67 3.38 20.64 -4.07
CA SER A 67 3.17 21.07 -5.47
C SER A 67 4.24 20.55 -6.41
N GLY A 68 3.84 19.93 -7.53
CA GLY A 68 4.74 19.36 -8.52
C GLY A 68 5.29 17.97 -8.20
N ALA A 69 4.94 17.38 -7.03
CA ALA A 69 5.35 16.03 -6.72
C ALA A 69 4.73 15.01 -7.68
N GLN A 70 5.57 14.13 -8.22
CA GLN A 70 5.18 12.98 -9.03
C GLN A 70 5.65 11.73 -8.34
N THR A 71 4.75 10.79 -8.09
CA THR A 71 5.04 9.58 -7.33
C THR A 71 4.65 8.34 -8.12
N ALA A 72 5.42 7.28 -7.93
CA ALA A 72 5.09 5.94 -8.41
C ALA A 72 5.47 4.93 -7.34
N GLY A 73 4.78 3.81 -7.26
CA GLY A 73 4.95 2.97 -6.10
C GLY A 73 4.21 1.66 -6.16
N SER A 74 4.26 0.98 -5.02
CA SER A 74 3.50 -0.23 -4.77
C SER A 74 2.80 -0.14 -3.42
N THR A 75 1.59 -0.71 -3.32
CA THR A 75 0.86 -0.91 -2.06
C THR A 75 0.63 -2.39 -1.83
N GLN A 76 0.75 -2.84 -0.58
CA GLN A 76 0.49 -4.23 -0.19
C GLN A 76 -0.95 -4.44 0.29
N GLY A 77 -1.69 -3.36 0.54
CA GLY A 77 -3.14 -3.38 0.69
C GLY A 77 -3.82 -2.99 -0.62
N PHE A 78 -5.04 -3.49 -0.84
CA PHE A 78 -5.78 -3.24 -2.08
C PHE A 78 -5.95 -1.73 -2.34
N PRO A 79 -6.03 -1.31 -3.61
CA PRO A 79 -6.20 0.10 -3.96
C PRO A 79 -7.55 0.62 -3.47
N TRP A 80 -7.57 1.57 -2.53
CA TRP A 80 -8.83 2.15 -2.03
C TRP A 80 -9.62 2.91 -3.11
N TRP A 81 -8.94 3.32 -4.18
CA TRP A 81 -9.52 4.00 -5.33
C TRP A 81 -10.06 3.05 -6.39
N ALA A 82 -9.88 1.73 -6.24
CA ALA A 82 -10.35 0.76 -7.23
C ALA A 82 -11.87 0.84 -7.43
N ASP A 83 -12.31 0.73 -8.68
CA ASP A 83 -13.72 0.62 -9.03
C ASP A 83 -14.19 -0.85 -8.87
N ASP A 84 -14.40 -1.26 -7.63
CA ASP A 84 -14.94 -2.59 -7.28
C ASP A 84 -15.95 -2.47 -6.11
N PRO A 85 -17.08 -3.18 -6.14
CA PRO A 85 -18.09 -3.13 -5.07
C PRO A 85 -17.56 -3.47 -3.67
N LYS A 86 -16.55 -4.35 -3.56
CA LYS A 86 -15.91 -4.70 -2.29
C LYS A 86 -15.11 -3.53 -1.73
N VAL A 87 -14.48 -2.75 -2.59
CA VAL A 87 -13.73 -1.55 -2.21
C VAL A 87 -14.69 -0.39 -1.90
N GLU A 88 -15.82 -0.30 -2.60
CA GLU A 88 -16.88 0.65 -2.24
C GLU A 88 -17.43 0.37 -0.83
N THR A 89 -17.59 -0.90 -0.46
CA THR A 89 -18.00 -1.30 0.90
C THR A 89 -17.01 -0.78 1.96
N TYR A 90 -15.71 -0.91 1.68
CA TYR A 90 -14.65 -0.32 2.52
C TYR A 90 -14.79 1.20 2.63
N ARG A 91 -14.89 1.90 1.49
CA ARG A 91 -15.04 3.37 1.48
C ARG A 91 -16.26 3.83 2.27
N GLN A 92 -17.39 3.15 2.13
CA GLN A 92 -18.61 3.45 2.87
C GLN A 92 -18.45 3.23 4.37
N ALA A 93 -17.80 2.14 4.78
CA ALA A 93 -17.50 1.88 6.18
C ALA A 93 -16.61 2.97 6.79
N MET A 94 -15.54 3.36 6.10
CA MET A 94 -14.63 4.42 6.57
C MET A 94 -15.35 5.77 6.67
N LYS A 95 -16.13 6.16 5.65
CA LYS A 95 -16.94 7.39 5.68
C LYS A 95 -17.96 7.39 6.82
N LYS A 96 -18.52 6.24 7.19
CA LYS A 96 -19.53 6.13 8.24
C LYS A 96 -18.93 6.12 9.66
N TYR A 97 -17.86 5.36 9.86
CA TYR A 97 -17.36 5.05 11.20
C TYR A 97 -16.06 5.79 11.55
N SER A 98 -15.34 6.34 10.58
CA SER A 98 -14.08 7.05 10.81
C SER A 98 -13.84 8.19 9.81
N PRO A 99 -14.82 9.10 9.60
CA PRO A 99 -14.75 10.13 8.55
C PRO A 99 -13.57 11.09 8.69
N ASP A 100 -13.12 11.33 9.92
CA ASP A 100 -12.03 12.28 10.23
C ASP A 100 -10.64 11.62 10.23
N THR A 101 -10.57 10.32 9.96
CA THR A 101 -9.30 9.59 9.91
C THR A 101 -8.76 9.49 8.49
N GLN A 102 -7.44 9.46 8.35
CA GLN A 102 -6.79 9.11 7.09
C GLN A 102 -7.03 7.62 6.84
N TRP A 103 -7.84 7.30 5.82
CA TRP A 103 -8.13 5.92 5.44
C TRP A 103 -7.69 5.58 4.00
N GLN A 104 -7.29 6.58 3.21
CA GLN A 104 -6.77 6.45 1.86
C GLN A 104 -5.30 5.97 1.88
N GLY A 105 -5.05 4.76 2.37
CA GLY A 105 -3.68 4.24 2.56
C GLY A 105 -3.58 2.73 2.38
N GLY A 106 -2.42 2.26 1.94
CA GLY A 106 -2.17 0.81 1.79
C GLY A 106 -2.21 0.06 3.11
N ASN A 107 -1.80 0.70 4.20
CA ASN A 107 -1.85 0.11 5.54
C ASN A 107 -3.30 -0.11 6.02
N THR A 108 -4.19 0.85 5.78
CA THR A 108 -5.58 0.77 6.24
C THR A 108 -6.37 -0.26 5.44
N THR A 109 -6.15 -0.36 4.13
CA THR A 109 -6.75 -1.42 3.31
C THR A 109 -6.16 -2.80 3.63
N SER A 110 -4.87 -2.91 3.97
CA SER A 110 -4.28 -4.17 4.46
C SER A 110 -4.94 -4.67 5.75
N VAL A 111 -5.20 -3.77 6.70
CA VAL A 111 -5.90 -4.12 7.95
C VAL A 111 -7.33 -4.56 7.66
N TRP A 112 -8.05 -3.84 6.80
CA TRP A 112 -9.40 -4.23 6.38
C TRP A 112 -9.43 -5.65 5.79
N ALA A 113 -8.57 -5.93 4.81
CA ALA A 113 -8.48 -7.25 4.19
C ALA A 113 -8.14 -8.35 5.21
N THR A 114 -7.26 -8.07 6.17
CA THR A 114 -6.91 -9.01 7.25
C THR A 114 -8.11 -9.33 8.14
N LEU A 115 -8.92 -8.32 8.48
CA LEU A 115 -10.13 -8.52 9.30
C LEU A 115 -11.24 -9.24 8.53
N GLU A 116 -11.41 -8.98 7.24
CA GLU A 116 -12.32 -9.74 6.37
C GLU A 116 -11.88 -11.21 6.24
N LEU A 117 -10.57 -11.46 6.14
CA LEU A 117 -10.02 -12.82 6.11
C LEU A 117 -10.30 -13.56 7.42
N PHE A 118 -10.08 -12.90 8.55
CA PHE A 118 -10.39 -13.43 9.88
C PHE A 118 -11.88 -13.75 10.02
N LYS A 119 -12.75 -12.81 9.63
CA LYS A 119 -14.21 -13.01 9.63
C LYS A 119 -14.60 -14.23 8.81
N LYS A 120 -14.11 -14.33 7.57
CA LYS A 120 -14.38 -15.48 6.69
C LYS A 120 -13.93 -16.81 7.31
N ALA A 121 -12.75 -16.84 7.92
CA ALA A 121 -12.22 -18.03 8.59
C ALA A 121 -13.12 -18.47 9.75
N MET A 122 -13.55 -17.53 10.59
CA MET A 122 -14.45 -17.80 11.73
C MET A 122 -15.85 -18.23 11.29
N GLU A 123 -16.41 -17.59 10.25
CA GLU A 123 -17.71 -17.95 9.67
C GLU A 123 -17.70 -19.33 8.99
N THR A 124 -16.55 -19.74 8.45
CA THR A 124 -16.36 -21.06 7.85
C THR A 124 -16.22 -22.14 8.92
N ALA A 125 -15.36 -21.92 9.92
CA ALA A 125 -15.06 -22.91 10.95
C ALA A 125 -16.18 -23.07 12.00
N LYS A 126 -16.97 -22.01 12.24
CA LYS A 126 -18.08 -21.97 13.23
C LYS A 126 -17.73 -22.68 14.55
N PRO A 127 -16.61 -22.31 15.22
CA PRO A 127 -16.17 -23.03 16.39
C PRO A 127 -17.19 -22.91 17.52
N ALA A 128 -17.38 -23.99 18.28
CA ALA A 128 -18.31 -24.03 19.41
C ALA A 128 -17.83 -23.17 20.60
N THR A 129 -16.53 -22.95 20.73
CA THR A 129 -15.89 -22.09 21.73
C THR A 129 -15.00 -21.06 21.05
N ILE A 130 -14.87 -19.87 21.65
CA ILE A 130 -13.94 -18.84 21.17
C ILE A 130 -12.74 -18.79 22.12
N ASP A 131 -11.66 -19.46 21.72
CA ASP A 131 -10.40 -19.51 22.44
C ASP A 131 -9.23 -19.50 21.43
N ARG A 132 -8.00 -19.44 21.92
CA ARG A 132 -6.80 -19.39 21.06
C ARG A 132 -6.73 -20.57 20.10
N ALA A 133 -7.04 -21.78 20.57
CA ALA A 133 -6.92 -22.99 19.78
C ALA A 133 -7.99 -23.01 18.68
N SER A 134 -9.23 -22.63 19.00
CA SER A 134 -10.32 -22.57 18.02
C SER A 134 -10.09 -21.48 16.96
N ILE A 135 -9.54 -20.33 17.34
CA ILE A 135 -9.15 -19.27 16.39
C ILE A 135 -8.04 -19.75 15.45
N LEU A 136 -6.96 -20.35 15.97
CA LEU A 136 -5.88 -20.84 15.12
C LEU A 136 -6.39 -21.95 14.17
N THR A 137 -7.20 -22.87 14.68
CA THR A 137 -7.85 -23.91 13.88
C THR A 137 -8.69 -23.30 12.76
N ALA A 138 -9.48 -22.27 13.06
CA ALA A 138 -10.25 -21.54 12.06
C ALA A 138 -9.35 -20.89 11.00
N MET A 139 -8.28 -20.20 11.40
CA MET A 139 -7.34 -19.59 10.47
C MET A 139 -6.64 -20.63 9.58
N TYR A 140 -6.36 -21.84 10.09
CA TYR A 140 -5.78 -22.92 9.28
C TYR A 140 -6.72 -23.50 8.22
N THR A 141 -8.02 -23.16 8.25
CA THR A 141 -8.97 -23.49 7.17
C THR A 141 -8.78 -22.62 5.93
N VAL A 142 -8.09 -21.49 6.04
CA VAL A 142 -7.79 -20.59 4.92
C VAL A 142 -6.81 -21.28 3.96
N LYS A 143 -7.29 -21.58 2.75
CA LYS A 143 -6.52 -22.19 1.65
C LYS A 143 -6.77 -21.44 0.35
N ASP A 144 -5.70 -21.04 -0.31
CA ASP A 144 -5.67 -20.36 -1.61
C ASP A 144 -6.67 -19.19 -1.70
N GLU A 145 -6.82 -18.46 -0.60
CA GLU A 145 -7.83 -17.42 -0.47
C GLU A 145 -7.33 -16.10 -1.03
N THR A 146 -8.15 -15.42 -1.85
CA THR A 146 -7.81 -14.11 -2.43
C THR A 146 -8.74 -12.98 -1.96
N LEU A 147 -9.80 -13.30 -1.20
CA LEU A 147 -10.91 -12.40 -0.87
C LEU A 147 -11.50 -11.71 -2.11
N GLY A 148 -11.56 -12.44 -3.23
CA GLY A 148 -12.03 -11.90 -4.51
C GLY A 148 -11.17 -10.75 -5.04
N GLY A 149 -9.87 -10.76 -4.73
CA GLY A 149 -8.90 -9.75 -5.17
C GLY A 149 -8.56 -8.68 -4.14
N LEU A 150 -9.07 -8.75 -2.91
CA LEU A 150 -8.63 -7.84 -1.83
C LEU A 150 -7.29 -8.27 -1.20
N LEU A 151 -6.87 -9.51 -1.41
CA LEU A 151 -5.52 -9.98 -1.09
C LEU A 151 -4.65 -9.90 -2.37
N PRO A 152 -3.35 -9.56 -2.25
CA PRO A 152 -2.46 -9.42 -3.39
C PRO A 152 -2.07 -10.76 -4.02
N GLU A 153 -2.21 -11.87 -3.31
CA GLU A 153 -2.01 -13.23 -3.82
C GLU A 153 -2.79 -14.23 -2.96
N PRO A 154 -2.95 -15.50 -3.40
CA PRO A 154 -3.58 -16.54 -2.61
C PRO A 154 -2.87 -16.75 -1.26
N VAL A 155 -3.61 -16.60 -0.17
CA VAL A 155 -3.11 -16.82 1.18
C VAL A 155 -3.53 -18.20 1.66
N THR A 156 -2.57 -18.91 2.23
CA THR A 156 -2.76 -20.20 2.90
C THR A 156 -2.05 -20.16 4.25
N PHE A 157 -2.77 -20.46 5.34
CA PHE A 157 -2.16 -20.69 6.65
C PHE A 157 -1.99 -22.18 6.89
N THR A 158 -0.80 -22.59 7.33
CA THR A 158 -0.46 -23.99 7.60
C THR A 158 -0.02 -24.13 9.04
N GLU A 159 -0.58 -25.10 9.75
CA GLU A 159 -0.25 -25.36 11.13
C GLU A 159 1.24 -25.69 11.30
N GLY A 160 1.84 -25.11 12.35
CA GLY A 160 3.27 -25.29 12.65
C GLY A 160 4.22 -24.63 11.65
N GLN A 161 3.73 -23.88 10.67
CA GLN A 161 4.55 -23.17 9.69
C GLN A 161 4.38 -21.64 9.82
N PRO A 162 5.43 -20.85 9.60
CA PRO A 162 5.26 -19.41 9.46
C PRO A 162 4.40 -19.09 8.23
N SER A 163 3.69 -17.97 8.28
CA SER A 163 3.03 -17.42 7.09
C SER A 163 4.10 -17.18 6.01
N LYS A 164 3.76 -17.51 4.76
CA LYS A 164 4.59 -17.12 3.62
C LYS A 164 4.68 -15.60 3.58
N ALA A 165 5.81 -15.08 3.14
CA ALA A 165 5.90 -13.68 2.79
C ALA A 165 4.85 -13.36 1.72
N VAL A 166 4.53 -12.07 1.58
CA VAL A 166 3.71 -11.57 0.47
C VAL A 166 4.63 -10.91 -0.57
N GLY A 167 4.54 -11.34 -1.82
CA GLY A 167 5.46 -11.03 -2.93
C GLY A 167 4.77 -10.32 -4.08
N CYS A 168 3.45 -10.14 -3.95
CA CYS A 168 2.64 -9.40 -4.90
C CYS A 168 2.11 -8.11 -4.28
N SER A 169 1.87 -7.10 -5.11
CA SER A 169 1.44 -5.77 -4.70
C SER A 169 0.68 -5.08 -5.83
N TRP A 170 -0.06 -4.02 -5.53
CA TRP A 170 -0.66 -3.18 -6.58
C TRP A 170 0.26 -2.02 -6.88
N LEU A 171 0.62 -1.88 -8.16
CA LEU A 171 1.44 -0.78 -8.63
C LEU A 171 0.57 0.44 -8.91
N PHE A 172 1.07 1.63 -8.57
CA PHE A 172 0.34 2.86 -8.77
C PHE A 172 1.25 4.02 -9.19
N SER A 173 0.62 5.05 -9.73
CA SER A 173 1.20 6.38 -9.87
C SER A 173 0.26 7.43 -9.30
N TYR A 174 0.80 8.52 -8.78
CA TYR A 174 0.03 9.64 -8.28
C TYR A 174 0.81 10.94 -8.46
N ASN A 175 0.18 11.94 -9.08
CA ASN A 175 0.73 13.28 -9.18
C ASN A 175 -0.05 14.21 -8.24
N ALA A 176 0.65 15.13 -7.58
CA ALA A 176 0.01 16.15 -6.78
C ALA A 176 -1.01 16.94 -7.64
N GLY A 177 -2.26 16.98 -7.18
CA GLY A 177 -3.39 17.58 -7.90
C GLY A 177 -4.33 16.57 -8.56
N ASP A 178 -3.93 15.30 -8.69
CA ASP A 178 -4.86 14.24 -9.10
C ASP A 178 -5.87 13.95 -7.97
N GLU A 179 -7.11 13.63 -8.34
CA GLU A 179 -8.18 13.27 -7.38
C GLU A 179 -7.89 11.95 -6.66
N ASN A 180 -7.35 10.97 -7.39
CA ASN A 180 -6.99 9.65 -6.88
C ASN A 180 -5.70 9.17 -7.54
N PRO A 181 -4.96 8.23 -6.91
CA PRO A 181 -3.92 7.48 -7.58
C PRO A 181 -4.48 6.71 -8.77
N LYS A 182 -3.61 6.38 -9.72
CA LYS A 182 -3.91 5.58 -10.90
C LYS A 182 -3.21 4.24 -10.77
N SER A 183 -3.97 3.16 -10.86
CA SER A 183 -3.43 1.81 -10.94
C SER A 183 -2.58 1.66 -12.20
N LEU A 184 -1.38 1.10 -12.07
CA LEU A 184 -0.57 0.71 -13.22
C LEU A 184 -0.99 -0.69 -13.68
N PRO A 185 -1.01 -0.95 -15.00
CA PRO A 185 -1.43 -2.24 -15.52
C PRO A 185 -0.48 -3.34 -15.06
N VAL A 186 -1.04 -4.53 -14.81
CA VAL A 186 -0.25 -5.74 -14.53
C VAL A 186 0.43 -6.20 -15.81
N GLU A 187 1.74 -6.44 -15.73
CA GLU A 187 2.47 -7.16 -16.77
C GLU A 187 2.33 -8.67 -16.53
N GLY A 188 1.59 -9.36 -17.41
CA GLY A 188 1.39 -10.80 -17.32
C GLY A 188 0.19 -11.22 -16.47
N THR A 189 0.34 -12.30 -15.70
CA THR A 189 -0.75 -12.86 -14.88
C THR A 189 -0.80 -12.19 -13.52
N ALA A 190 -1.99 -11.75 -13.11
CA ALA A 190 -2.20 -11.16 -11.80
C ALA A 190 -1.92 -12.17 -10.68
N GLY A 191 -1.22 -11.73 -9.63
CA GLY A 191 -0.84 -12.57 -8.50
C GLY A 191 -2.03 -13.17 -7.76
N ASN A 192 -3.14 -12.45 -7.71
CA ASN A 192 -4.40 -12.86 -7.06
C ASN A 192 -5.47 -13.35 -8.04
N ALA A 193 -5.12 -13.58 -9.31
CA ALA A 193 -6.04 -13.93 -10.39
C ALA A 193 -7.21 -12.95 -10.63
N ALA A 194 -7.17 -11.75 -10.02
CA ALA A 194 -8.16 -10.71 -10.27
C ALA A 194 -7.87 -9.99 -11.60
N SER A 195 -8.85 -9.22 -12.06
CA SER A 195 -8.76 -8.35 -13.24
C SER A 195 -9.02 -6.89 -12.87
N GLY A 196 -8.67 -5.97 -13.75
CA GLY A 196 -8.91 -4.54 -13.55
C GLY A 196 -8.10 -3.97 -12.39
N ASP A 197 -8.67 -3.05 -11.63
CA ASP A 197 -7.96 -2.31 -10.57
C ASP A 197 -7.50 -3.19 -9.41
N LEU A 198 -8.09 -4.37 -9.23
CA LEU A 198 -7.68 -5.33 -8.20
C LEU A 198 -6.65 -6.34 -8.70
N ALA A 199 -6.22 -6.29 -9.96
CA ALA A 199 -5.15 -7.16 -10.45
C ALA A 199 -3.81 -6.76 -9.82
N SER A 200 -3.18 -7.68 -9.09
CA SER A 200 -1.89 -7.45 -8.44
C SER A 200 -0.70 -7.86 -9.32
N THR A 201 0.45 -7.22 -9.12
CA THR A 201 1.72 -7.55 -9.78
C THR A 201 2.66 -8.24 -8.79
N CYS A 202 3.23 -9.38 -9.17
CA CYS A 202 4.24 -10.08 -8.38
C CYS A 202 5.64 -9.65 -8.82
N ILE A 203 6.44 -9.14 -7.88
CA ILE A 203 7.74 -8.52 -8.20
C ILE A 203 8.91 -9.50 -7.94
N GLY A 204 8.62 -10.75 -7.59
CA GLY A 204 9.63 -11.72 -7.17
C GLY A 204 10.23 -11.38 -5.79
N TYR A 205 10.81 -12.38 -5.12
CA TYR A 205 11.60 -12.19 -3.91
C TYR A 205 13.09 -12.21 -4.23
#